data_AF-A0A0Q5F6J0-F1
#
_entry.id   AF-A0A0Q5F6J0-F1
#
_cell.length_a   1.000
_cell.length_b   1.000
_cell.length_c   1.000
_cell.angle_alpha   90.00
_cell.angle_beta   90.00
_cell.angle_gamma   90.00
#
_symmetry.space_group_name_H-M   'P 1'
#
loop_
_entity.id
_entity.type
_entity.pdbx_description
1 polymer ?
#
loop_
_entity_poly.entity_id
_entity_poly.type
_entity_poly.pdbx_seq_one_letter_code
_entity_poly.pdbx_strand_id
1 'polypeptide(L)'
;MIDFEASNGAQVVLTNAGATGYILVERDSDSATSVSTAYLGFEEMVAWREFEQQRRDKEVGRWRWPENSDFVVYPGERGYVSAINERTGAWATASRAEGYADTGHGTIHNAIAAYFAAISEPKPWHQAIPGQAWVVEWTADDESFEKALLVADFSAEGRVFADAEETVTLPISSGMITNARRIYPEVAS
;
A
#
# COMPACT_ATOMS: atom_id res chain seq x y z
N MET A 1 -3.69 28.57 -9.44
CA MET A 1 -4.88 28.59 -8.56
C MET A 1 -5.22 27.14 -8.32
N ILE A 2 -5.27 26.71 -7.06
CA ILE A 2 -5.72 25.37 -6.69
C ILE A 2 -6.92 25.62 -5.78
N ASP A 3 -8.06 25.07 -6.17
CA ASP A 3 -9.30 25.14 -5.42
C ASP A 3 -9.60 23.76 -4.87
N PHE A 4 -9.88 23.70 -3.57
CA PHE A 4 -10.36 22.48 -2.94
C PHE A 4 -11.33 22.81 -1.80
N GLU A 5 -12.16 21.85 -1.45
CA GLU A 5 -13.11 21.97 -0.33
C GLU A 5 -12.49 21.34 0.91
N ALA A 6 -12.39 22.10 1.99
CA ALA A 6 -11.96 21.60 3.29
C ALA A 6 -13.04 20.69 3.90
N SER A 7 -12.66 19.87 4.88
CA SER A 7 -13.58 18.90 5.53
C SER A 7 -14.78 19.53 6.24
N ASN A 8 -14.75 20.84 6.49
CA ASN A 8 -15.87 21.62 7.04
C ASN A 8 -16.79 22.20 5.94
N GLY A 9 -16.58 21.87 4.66
CA GLY A 9 -17.34 22.40 3.52
C GLY A 9 -16.86 23.76 3.02
N ALA A 10 -15.80 24.32 3.61
CA ALA A 10 -15.29 25.61 3.19
C ALA A 10 -14.49 25.51 1.89
N GLN A 11 -14.73 26.44 0.97
CA GLN A 11 -13.92 26.56 -0.24
C GLN A 11 -12.58 27.20 0.12
N VAL A 12 -11.49 26.51 -0.21
CA VAL A 12 -10.11 26.96 -0.03
C VAL A 12 -9.51 27.30 -1.38
N VAL A 13 -9.18 28.58 -1.57
CA VAL A 13 -8.48 29.07 -2.76
C VAL A 13 -7.02 29.32 -2.41
N LEU A 14 -6.11 28.57 -3.03
CA LEU A 14 -4.67 28.82 -2.92
C LEU A 14 -4.21 29.82 -3.98
N THR A 15 -3.89 31.03 -3.54
CA THR A 15 -3.29 32.08 -4.38
C THR A 15 -1.80 32.22 -4.08
N ASN A 16 -0.98 32.24 -5.13
CA ASN A 16 0.47 32.46 -5.01
C ASN A 16 0.71 33.94 -4.66
N ALA A 17 1.27 34.20 -3.47
CA ALA A 17 1.58 35.56 -3.01
C ALA A 17 3.04 35.97 -3.27
N GLY A 18 3.74 35.28 -4.18
CA GLY A 18 5.15 35.53 -4.51
C GLY A 18 6.10 34.74 -3.60
N ALA A 19 7.23 35.36 -3.21
CA ALA A 19 8.32 34.70 -2.48
C ALA A 19 7.98 34.29 -1.02
N THR A 20 6.79 34.66 -0.53
CA THR A 20 6.40 34.61 0.89
C THR A 20 5.32 33.58 1.21
N GLY A 21 4.87 32.77 0.23
CA GLY A 21 3.97 31.64 0.48
C GLY A 21 2.61 31.74 -0.20
N TYR A 22 1.65 30.96 0.31
CA TYR A 22 0.30 30.85 -0.23
C TYR A 22 -0.72 31.45 0.73
N ILE A 23 -1.78 32.04 0.16
CA ILE A 23 -2.92 32.57 0.92
C ILE A 23 -4.02 31.51 0.92
N LEU A 24 -4.52 31.16 2.10
CA LEU A 24 -5.78 30.44 2.30
C LEU A 24 -6.92 31.48 2.35
N VAL A 25 -7.97 31.30 1.55
CA VAL A 25 -9.18 32.12 1.64
C VAL A 25 -10.34 31.19 1.96
N GLU A 26 -10.91 31.31 3.16
CA GLU A 26 -12.13 30.64 3.56
C GLU A 26 -13.33 31.51 3.15
N ARG A 27 -14.34 30.92 2.47
CA ARG A 27 -15.54 31.64 2.06
C ARG A 27 -16.77 31.04 2.73
N ASP A 28 -17.31 31.74 3.72
CA ASP A 28 -18.57 31.38 4.38
C ASP A 28 -19.77 31.80 3.52
N SER A 29 -20.82 30.98 3.46
CA SER A 29 -21.96 31.14 2.57
C SER A 29 -22.95 32.22 2.99
N ASP A 30 -22.88 32.72 4.23
CA ASP A 30 -23.94 33.52 4.86
C ASP A 30 -23.51 34.92 5.34
N SER A 31 -22.90 35.71 4.45
CA SER A 31 -22.86 37.20 4.53
C SER A 31 -21.77 37.92 5.34
N ALA A 32 -20.64 37.27 5.64
CA ALA A 32 -19.38 37.99 5.90
C ALA A 32 -18.21 37.13 5.42
N THR A 33 -17.45 37.61 4.42
CA THR A 33 -16.21 36.92 4.03
C THR A 33 -15.20 37.09 5.15
N SER A 34 -15.13 36.13 6.07
CA SER A 34 -14.03 36.01 7.01
C SER A 34 -12.82 35.48 6.24
N VAL A 35 -12.01 36.39 5.69
CA VAL A 35 -10.74 36.03 5.05
C VAL A 35 -9.72 35.75 6.14
N SER A 36 -9.66 34.49 6.58
CA SER A 36 -8.58 33.98 7.44
C SER A 36 -7.32 33.77 6.58
N THR A 37 -6.51 34.81 6.44
CA THR A 37 -5.21 34.69 5.75
C THR A 37 -4.24 33.91 6.63
N ALA A 38 -4.09 32.60 6.37
CA ALA A 38 -2.97 31.84 6.87
C ALA A 38 -1.80 31.98 5.89
N TYR A 39 -0.65 32.46 6.37
CA TYR A 39 0.60 32.39 5.62
C TYR A 39 1.22 31.03 5.90
N LEU A 40 1.19 30.15 4.91
CA LEU A 40 2.05 28.97 4.92
C LEU A 40 3.30 29.29 4.12
N GLY A 41 4.45 29.15 4.76
CA GLY A 41 5.75 29.19 4.11
C GLY A 41 5.85 28.12 3.02
N PHE A 42 6.78 28.30 2.09
CA PHE A 42 6.97 27.37 0.98
C PHE A 42 7.20 25.92 1.46
N GLU A 43 8.01 25.73 2.50
CA GLU A 43 8.29 24.42 3.09
C GLU A 43 7.04 23.77 3.70
N GLU A 44 6.22 24.54 4.41
CA GLU A 44 4.98 24.07 5.02
C GLU A 44 3.96 23.63 3.95
N MET A 45 3.93 24.32 2.81
CA MET A 45 3.08 23.96 1.67
C MET A 45 3.58 22.72 0.92
N VAL A 46 4.89 22.54 0.81
CA VAL A 46 5.47 21.29 0.27
C VAL A 46 5.11 20.13 1.20
N ALA A 47 5.33 20.28 2.50
CA ALA A 47 4.99 19.26 3.49
C ALA A 47 3.50 18.91 3.50
N TRP A 48 2.61 19.92 3.40
CA TRP A 48 1.16 19.69 3.33
C TRP A 48 0.76 18.93 2.06
N ARG A 49 1.33 19.26 0.90
CA ARG A 49 1.08 18.52 -0.34
C ARG A 49 1.56 17.07 -0.26
N GLU A 50 2.74 16.85 0.31
CA GLU A 50 3.28 15.51 0.53
C GLU A 50 2.39 14.71 1.47
N PHE A 51 1.89 15.33 2.54
CA PHE A 51 0.94 14.71 3.47
C PHE A 51 -0.37 14.29 2.78
N GLU A 52 -1.02 15.19 2.03
CA GLU A 52 -2.25 14.84 1.30
C GLU A 52 -2.02 13.80 0.19
N GLN A 53 -0.83 13.79 -0.41
CA GLN A 53 -0.46 12.76 -1.36
C GLN A 53 -0.32 11.40 -0.66
N GLN A 54 0.38 11.33 0.46
CA GLN A 54 0.50 10.11 1.26
C GLN A 54 -0.86 9.63 1.78
N ARG A 55 -1.73 10.54 2.22
CA ARG A 55 -3.09 10.21 2.65
C ARG A 55 -3.89 9.54 1.53
N ARG A 56 -3.93 10.15 0.34
CA ARG A 56 -4.62 9.58 -0.83
C ARG A 56 -4.00 8.27 -1.30
N ASP A 57 -2.67 8.17 -1.28
CA ASP A 57 -1.98 6.93 -1.64
C ASP A 57 -2.36 5.80 -0.67
N LYS A 58 -2.44 6.08 0.63
CA LYS A 58 -2.92 5.14 1.65
C LYS A 58 -4.39 4.77 1.49
N GLU A 59 -5.27 5.72 1.21
CA GLU A 59 -6.71 5.48 1.01
C GLU A 59 -6.99 4.56 -0.19
N VAL A 60 -6.20 4.68 -1.25
CA VAL A 60 -6.30 3.84 -2.46
C VAL A 60 -5.52 2.53 -2.32
N GLY A 61 -4.74 2.37 -1.24
CA GLY A 61 -3.90 1.19 -1.01
C GLY A 61 -2.71 1.08 -1.96
N ARG A 62 -2.25 2.19 -2.55
CA ARG A 62 -1.09 2.23 -3.45
C ARG A 62 0.15 2.72 -2.71
N TRP A 63 1.30 2.20 -3.10
CA TRP A 63 2.60 2.65 -2.61
C TRP A 63 3.29 3.49 -3.69
N ARG A 64 3.72 4.71 -3.34
CA ARG A 64 4.45 5.59 -4.26
C ARG A 64 5.95 5.46 -4.04
N TRP A 65 6.70 5.35 -5.12
CA TRP A 65 8.15 5.18 -5.06
C TRP A 65 8.82 6.50 -4.61
N PRO A 66 9.54 6.56 -3.46
CA PRO A 66 10.09 7.81 -2.94
C PRO A 66 11.10 8.49 -3.86
N GLU A 67 11.90 7.70 -4.59
CA GLU A 67 12.94 8.21 -5.48
C GLU A 67 12.39 8.69 -6.83
N ASN A 68 11.17 8.27 -7.21
CA ASN A 68 10.50 8.77 -8.42
C ASN A 68 8.98 8.69 -8.28
N SER A 69 8.38 9.86 -7.99
CA SER A 69 6.94 10.00 -7.77
C SER A 69 6.08 9.69 -8.98
N ASP A 70 6.63 9.57 -10.20
CA ASP A 70 5.83 9.14 -11.36
C ASP A 70 5.39 7.68 -11.25
N PHE A 71 6.03 6.88 -10.39
CA PHE A 71 5.75 5.47 -10.24
C PHE A 71 4.95 5.18 -8.97
N VAL A 72 3.84 4.48 -9.16
CA VAL A 72 3.01 3.93 -8.09
C VAL A 72 2.92 2.42 -8.25
N VAL A 73 2.81 1.72 -7.13
CA VAL A 73 2.73 0.27 -7.05
C VAL A 73 1.47 -0.12 -6.29
N TYR A 74 0.67 -0.99 -6.91
CA TYR A 74 -0.52 -1.58 -6.34
C TYR A 74 -0.19 -3.00 -5.90
N PRO A 75 -0.30 -3.34 -4.60
CA PRO A 75 -0.35 -4.73 -4.19
C PRO A 75 -1.53 -5.41 -4.89
N GLY A 76 -1.24 -6.51 -5.57
CA GLY A 76 -2.24 -7.41 -6.14
C GLY A 76 -2.42 -8.65 -5.27
N GLU A 77 -3.33 -9.51 -5.71
CA GLU A 77 -3.52 -10.81 -5.09
C GLU A 77 -2.32 -11.73 -5.34
N ARG A 78 -2.20 -12.79 -4.54
CA ARG A 78 -1.23 -13.89 -4.76
C ARG A 78 0.25 -13.45 -4.79
N GLY A 79 0.57 -12.33 -4.15
CA GLY A 79 1.94 -11.79 -4.10
C GLY A 79 2.40 -11.13 -5.40
N TYR A 80 1.49 -10.88 -6.34
CA TYR A 80 1.75 -10.01 -7.48
C TYR A 80 1.61 -8.56 -7.08
N VAL A 81 2.31 -7.69 -7.77
CA VAL A 81 2.23 -6.24 -7.66
C VAL A 81 2.17 -5.65 -9.05
N SER A 82 1.41 -4.58 -9.21
CA SER A 82 1.31 -3.84 -10.47
C SER A 82 1.89 -2.46 -10.28
N ALA A 83 3.00 -2.16 -10.95
CA ALA A 83 3.54 -0.82 -11.02
C ALA A 83 2.97 -0.08 -12.23
N ILE A 84 2.74 1.22 -12.07
CA ILE A 84 2.23 2.13 -13.10
C ILE A 84 3.09 3.39 -13.09
N ASN A 85 3.51 3.85 -14.26
CA ASN A 85 4.02 5.19 -14.49
C ASN A 85 2.83 6.12 -14.75
N GLU A 86 2.46 6.96 -13.79
CA GLU A 86 1.30 7.86 -13.89
C GLU A 86 1.47 8.94 -14.99
N ARG A 87 2.71 9.25 -15.38
CA ARG A 87 2.99 10.24 -16.44
C ARG A 87 2.76 9.69 -17.84
N THR A 88 3.12 8.43 -18.08
CA THR A 88 3.05 7.81 -19.43
C THR A 88 1.90 6.81 -19.57
N GLY A 89 1.32 6.35 -18.45
CA GLY A 89 0.36 5.26 -18.41
C GLY A 89 0.97 3.87 -18.61
N ALA A 90 2.31 3.76 -18.75
CA ALA A 90 2.98 2.48 -18.84
C ALA A 90 2.80 1.69 -17.54
N TRP A 91 2.59 0.38 -17.63
CA TRP A 91 2.40 -0.47 -16.46
C TRP A 91 3.13 -1.81 -16.63
N ALA A 92 3.46 -2.45 -15.51
CA ALA A 92 4.06 -3.77 -15.45
C ALA A 92 3.57 -4.50 -14.20
N THR A 93 3.38 -5.80 -14.31
CA THR A 93 3.04 -6.67 -13.18
C THR A 93 4.18 -7.64 -12.91
N ALA A 94 4.35 -7.97 -11.65
CA ALA A 94 5.48 -8.73 -11.14
C ALA A 94 5.12 -9.49 -9.88
N SER A 95 5.69 -10.67 -9.69
CA SER A 95 5.81 -11.30 -8.39
C SER A 95 7.25 -11.27 -7.89
N ARG A 96 7.43 -11.42 -6.58
CA ARG A 96 8.77 -11.56 -5.98
C ARG A 96 9.47 -12.85 -6.44
N ALA A 97 8.70 -13.89 -6.78
CA ALA A 97 9.20 -15.21 -7.18
C ALA A 97 9.85 -15.22 -8.57
N GLU A 98 9.37 -14.37 -9.48
CA GLU A 98 9.93 -14.25 -10.84
C GLU A 98 11.34 -13.63 -10.82
N GLY A 99 11.69 -12.91 -9.74
CA GLY A 99 12.96 -12.22 -9.60
C GLY A 99 13.03 -11.00 -10.52
N TYR A 100 13.33 -9.84 -9.96
CA TYR A 100 13.56 -8.63 -10.76
C TYR A 100 15.00 -8.18 -10.60
N ALA A 101 15.74 -8.25 -11.71
CA ALA A 101 17.03 -7.60 -11.83
C ALA A 101 16.81 -6.11 -12.14
N ASP A 102 17.62 -5.26 -11.53
CA ASP A 102 17.71 -3.85 -11.89
C ASP A 102 18.04 -3.72 -13.39
N THR A 103 17.08 -3.23 -14.19
CA THR A 103 17.25 -3.00 -15.63
C THR A 103 17.89 -1.65 -15.95
N GLY A 104 18.41 -0.94 -14.93
CA GLY A 104 18.92 0.43 -14.99
C GLY A 104 17.95 1.41 -14.33
N HIS A 105 18.47 2.52 -13.78
CA HIS A 105 17.72 3.46 -12.93
C HIS A 105 16.49 4.11 -13.59
N GLY A 106 15.42 4.26 -12.80
CA GLY A 106 14.23 5.04 -13.16
C GLY A 106 13.20 4.30 -14.02
N THR A 107 13.30 2.97 -14.10
CA THR A 107 12.35 2.13 -14.82
C THR A 107 11.22 1.66 -13.92
N ILE A 108 10.14 1.19 -14.55
CA ILE A 108 9.02 0.57 -13.84
C ILE A 108 9.43 -0.67 -13.03
N HIS A 109 10.46 -1.39 -13.49
CA HIS A 109 11.02 -2.53 -12.78
C HIS A 109 11.77 -2.10 -11.51
N ASN A 110 12.41 -0.93 -11.48
CA ASN A 110 13.00 -0.42 -10.24
C ASN A 110 11.93 -0.07 -9.21
N ALA A 111 10.80 0.50 -9.62
CA ALA A 111 9.71 0.81 -8.70
C ALA A 111 9.18 -0.47 -8.02
N ILE A 112 9.04 -1.55 -8.79
CA ILE A 112 8.66 -2.88 -8.28
C ILE A 112 9.72 -3.43 -7.31
N ALA A 113 11.00 -3.37 -7.69
CA ALA A 113 12.09 -3.84 -6.83
C ALA A 113 12.18 -3.03 -5.53
N ALA A 114 12.03 -1.71 -5.61
CA ALA A 114 12.02 -0.80 -4.46
C ALA A 114 10.81 -1.05 -3.56
N TYR A 115 9.62 -1.30 -4.13
CA TYR A 115 8.45 -1.73 -3.37
C TYR A 115 8.73 -3.00 -2.57
N PHE A 116 9.30 -4.01 -3.21
CA PHE A 116 9.66 -5.24 -2.51
C PHE A 116 10.73 -5.02 -1.46
N ALA A 117 11.70 -4.12 -1.66
CA ALA A 117 12.72 -3.80 -0.66
C ALA A 117 12.15 -3.00 0.54
N ALA A 118 11.18 -2.12 0.29
CA ALA A 118 10.57 -1.26 1.30
C ALA A 118 9.55 -2.00 2.18
N ILE A 119 8.88 -3.02 1.62
CA ILE A 119 7.97 -3.87 2.38
C ILE A 119 8.77 -4.99 3.06
N SER A 120 8.49 -5.16 4.34
CA SER A 120 9.18 -6.10 5.24
C SER A 120 9.42 -7.46 4.61
N GLU A 121 10.56 -8.07 4.99
CA GLU A 121 11.01 -9.37 4.54
C GLU A 121 9.89 -10.41 4.48
N PRO A 122 9.98 -11.39 3.56
CA PRO A 122 8.95 -12.41 3.41
C PRO A 122 8.74 -13.06 4.77
N LYS A 123 7.52 -12.96 5.27
CA LYS A 123 7.16 -13.59 6.54
C LYS A 123 7.43 -15.10 6.40
N PRO A 124 7.85 -15.81 7.45
CA PRO A 124 8.34 -17.19 7.34
C PRO A 124 7.39 -18.15 6.59
N TRP A 125 6.09 -17.91 6.67
CA TRP A 125 5.07 -18.70 5.99
C TRP A 125 4.98 -18.49 4.47
N HIS A 126 5.53 -17.41 3.91
CA HIS A 126 5.62 -17.23 2.46
C HIS A 126 6.50 -18.31 1.80
N GLN A 127 7.35 -18.97 2.59
CA GLN A 127 8.18 -20.09 2.16
C GLN A 127 7.61 -21.46 2.57
N ALA A 128 6.39 -21.49 3.11
CA ALA A 128 5.77 -22.73 3.53
C ALA A 128 5.58 -23.69 2.34
N ILE A 129 5.85 -24.97 2.55
CA ILE A 129 5.78 -26.01 1.50
C ILE A 129 4.65 -27.00 1.82
N PRO A 130 4.06 -27.66 0.81
CA PRO A 130 2.99 -28.62 1.01
C PRO A 130 3.32 -29.69 2.05
N GLY A 131 2.35 -30.04 2.89
CA GLY A 131 2.50 -31.02 3.96
C GLY A 131 3.04 -30.47 5.29
N GLN A 132 3.39 -29.18 5.37
CA GLN A 132 3.67 -28.53 6.65
C GLN A 132 2.35 -28.15 7.36
N ALA A 133 2.35 -28.20 8.69
CA ALA A 133 1.26 -27.67 9.50
C ALA A 133 1.69 -26.38 10.20
N TRP A 134 0.81 -25.40 10.23
CA TRP A 134 1.03 -24.08 10.78
C TRP A 134 -0.17 -23.66 11.63
N VAL A 135 0.08 -22.97 12.73
CA VAL A 135 -0.95 -22.16 13.39
C VAL A 135 -0.94 -20.80 12.70
N VAL A 136 -2.06 -20.42 12.10
CA VAL A 136 -2.22 -19.20 11.31
C VAL A 136 -3.20 -18.29 12.04
N GLU A 137 -2.81 -17.04 12.24
CA GLU A 137 -3.66 -15.95 12.74
C GLU A 137 -4.02 -15.05 11.55
N TRP A 138 -5.30 -14.73 11.40
CA TRP A 138 -5.76 -13.81 10.35
C TRP A 138 -6.94 -12.96 10.80
N THR A 139 -7.17 -11.85 10.11
CA THR A 139 -8.29 -10.93 10.36
C THR A 139 -9.20 -10.85 9.13
N ALA A 140 -10.50 -11.02 9.34
CA ALA A 140 -11.53 -10.83 8.32
C ALA A 140 -12.76 -10.16 8.97
N ASP A 141 -13.33 -9.15 8.31
CA ASP A 141 -14.50 -8.40 8.79
C ASP A 141 -14.34 -7.88 10.25
N ASP A 142 -13.17 -7.34 10.57
CA ASP A 142 -12.76 -6.86 11.91
C ASP A 142 -12.74 -7.94 13.02
N GLU A 143 -12.91 -9.22 12.67
CA GLU A 143 -12.79 -10.36 13.57
C GLU A 143 -11.43 -11.06 13.40
N SER A 144 -10.84 -11.51 14.51
CA SER A 144 -9.55 -12.22 14.52
C SER A 144 -9.75 -13.71 14.73
N PHE A 145 -9.08 -14.50 13.91
CA PHE A 145 -9.16 -15.95 13.90
C PHE A 145 -7.78 -16.57 14.11
N GLU A 146 -7.74 -17.74 14.76
CA GLU A 146 -6.54 -18.56 14.91
C GLU A 146 -6.90 -20.03 14.64
N LYS A 147 -6.18 -20.68 13.72
CA LYS A 147 -6.43 -22.10 13.39
C LYS A 147 -5.16 -22.82 12.97
N ALA A 148 -5.09 -24.11 13.28
CA ALA A 148 -4.09 -25.01 12.72
C ALA A 148 -4.51 -25.42 11.29
N LEU A 149 -3.69 -25.06 10.30
CA LEU A 149 -3.92 -25.29 8.89
C LEU A 149 -2.73 -26.04 8.28
N LEU A 150 -3.03 -26.87 7.27
CA LEU A 150 -2.04 -27.55 6.44
C LEU A 150 -1.72 -26.69 5.23
N VAL A 151 -0.45 -26.71 4.81
CA VAL A 151 -0.07 -26.14 3.53
C VAL A 151 -0.42 -27.15 2.45
N ALA A 152 -1.23 -26.72 1.49
CA ALA A 152 -1.60 -27.49 0.31
C ALA A 152 -1.24 -26.70 -0.95
N ASP A 153 -1.07 -27.42 -2.07
CA ASP A 153 -0.86 -26.81 -3.39
C ASP A 153 -2.09 -27.10 -4.24
N PHE A 154 -2.89 -26.04 -4.50
CA PHE A 154 -4.03 -26.12 -5.38
C PHE A 154 -3.62 -25.55 -6.74
N SER A 155 -3.70 -26.36 -7.80
CA SER A 155 -3.17 -26.00 -9.12
C SER A 155 -3.69 -24.67 -9.69
N ALA A 156 -4.88 -24.22 -9.27
CA ALA A 156 -5.48 -22.96 -9.69
C ALA A 156 -5.15 -21.77 -8.78
N GLU A 157 -4.77 -22.00 -7.52
CA GLU A 157 -4.62 -20.98 -6.47
C GLU A 157 -3.18 -20.86 -5.95
N GLY A 158 -2.33 -21.82 -6.32
CA GLY A 158 -0.99 -21.99 -5.80
C GLY A 158 -1.02 -22.55 -4.38
N ARG A 159 -0.04 -22.16 -3.57
CA ARG A 159 0.09 -22.61 -2.19
C ARG A 159 -0.88 -21.86 -1.29
N VAL A 160 -1.63 -22.62 -0.49
CA VAL A 160 -2.61 -22.10 0.47
C VAL A 160 -2.46 -22.79 1.82
N PHE A 161 -2.99 -22.15 2.86
CA PHE A 161 -3.35 -22.78 4.11
C PHE A 161 -4.79 -23.29 4.01
N ALA A 162 -4.98 -24.59 4.25
CA ALA A 162 -6.28 -25.23 4.24
C ALA A 162 -6.47 -26.12 5.47
N ASP A 163 -7.71 -26.22 5.96
CA ASP A 163 -8.07 -27.26 6.93
C ASP A 163 -8.46 -28.56 6.22
N ALA A 164 -8.60 -29.64 6.99
CA ALA A 164 -8.90 -30.96 6.44
C ALA A 164 -10.28 -31.05 5.77
N GLU A 165 -11.18 -30.12 6.10
CA GLU A 165 -12.54 -30.04 5.55
C GLU A 165 -12.65 -29.05 4.38
N GLU A 166 -11.55 -28.37 4.02
CA GLU A 166 -11.49 -27.30 3.01
C GLU A 166 -12.50 -26.16 3.25
N THR A 167 -12.90 -25.94 4.51
CA THR A 167 -13.83 -24.86 4.89
C THR A 167 -13.12 -23.52 5.00
N VAL A 168 -11.80 -23.55 5.23
CA VAL A 168 -10.94 -22.38 5.27
C VAL A 168 -9.84 -22.59 4.24
N THR A 169 -9.77 -21.71 3.24
CA THR A 169 -8.68 -21.67 2.25
C THR A 169 -8.11 -20.27 2.19
N LEU A 170 -6.85 -20.13 2.58
CA LEU A 170 -6.15 -18.85 2.64
C LEU A 170 -4.87 -18.92 1.81
N PRO A 171 -4.72 -18.14 0.73
CA PRO A 171 -3.44 -18.06 0.02
C PRO A 171 -2.30 -17.74 0.99
N ILE A 172 -1.14 -18.39 0.88
CA ILE A 172 -0.02 -18.13 1.81
C ILE A 172 0.49 -16.68 1.72
N SER A 173 0.15 -15.97 0.64
CA SER A 173 0.43 -14.55 0.43
C SER A 173 -0.73 -13.62 0.85
N SER A 174 -1.77 -14.15 1.51
CA SER A 174 -2.94 -13.36 1.87
C SER A 174 -2.54 -12.23 2.83
N GLY A 175 -2.94 -11.00 2.51
CA GLY A 175 -2.74 -9.84 3.37
C GLY A 175 -3.56 -9.91 4.67
N MET A 176 -4.53 -10.81 4.77
CA MET A 176 -5.30 -11.06 5.98
C MET A 176 -4.47 -11.77 7.06
N ILE A 177 -3.39 -12.46 6.68
CA ILE A 177 -2.55 -13.21 7.63
C ILE A 177 -1.68 -12.24 8.42
N THR A 178 -2.00 -12.11 9.71
CA THR A 178 -1.30 -11.23 10.64
C THR A 178 -0.05 -11.94 11.17
N ASN A 179 -0.17 -13.22 11.55
CA ASN A 179 0.89 -14.06 12.08
C ASN A 179 0.75 -15.52 11.60
N ALA A 180 1.86 -16.27 11.53
CA ALA A 180 1.80 -17.71 11.35
C ALA A 180 3.05 -18.39 11.91
N ARG A 181 2.84 -19.47 12.65
CA ARG A 181 3.89 -20.28 13.30
C ARG A 181 3.85 -21.72 12.80
N ARG A 182 4.96 -22.22 12.27
CA ARG A 182 5.08 -23.63 11.88
C ARG A 182 5.05 -24.52 13.12
N ILE A 183 4.21 -25.56 13.07
CA ILE A 183 4.10 -26.59 14.11
C ILE A 183 4.49 -27.99 13.60
N TYR A 184 4.53 -28.22 12.28
CA TYR A 184 5.01 -29.46 11.69
C TYR A 184 5.79 -29.22 10.39
N PRO A 185 6.92 -29.92 10.15
CA PRO A 185 7.62 -30.80 11.10
C PRO A 185 8.07 -30.02 12.33
N GLU A 186 8.16 -30.70 13.49
CA GLU A 186 8.64 -30.06 14.72
C GLU A 186 9.97 -29.38 14.44
N VAL A 187 10.03 -28.08 14.72
CA VAL A 187 11.28 -27.35 14.63
C VAL A 187 12.06 -27.73 15.88
N ALA A 188 13.05 -28.62 15.72
CA ALA A 188 13.93 -29.01 16.82
C ALA A 188 14.48 -27.75 17.50
N SER A 189 14.16 -27.59 18.79
CA SER A 189 14.62 -26.47 19.63
C SER A 189 16.08 -26.63 20.03
#